data_AF-G5AG71-F1
#
_entry.id   AF-G5AG71-F1
#
_cell.length_a   1.000
_cell.length_b   1.000
_cell.length_c   1.000
_cell.angle_alpha   90.00
_cell.angle_beta   90.00
_cell.angle_gamma   90.00
#
_symmetry.space_group_name_H-M   'P 1'
#
loop_
_entity.id
_entity.type
_entity.pdbx_description
1 polymer ?
#
loop_
_entity_poly.entity_id
_entity_poly.type
_entity_poly.pdbx_seq_one_letter_code
_entity_poly.pdbx_strand_id
1 'polypeptide(L)'
;MIKWLMDHFPCGQTAVEVDEAAAAGGHLNVLEFLLALDGKESTGGSVQSGQQVDSERDAGGRVCWGGRSVKDALSKKQYAAVQWLCERGLHTQEDQEIATRVDRALRLEDADLVDFLLHGGQAQEDPTPERVDAILQFAADPDCAVHAFPAVMKLQSASLMQKMVQLHSTLPKDHKAWLNVWKSALNESCRRGDLNIFKWQMEHWLGREACSVLLRYPDFVDLMSAAARGGHVEVMEYLHRIGLKELPENMIAGALLRRGRSQARDDADECSVASE
;
A
#
# COMPACT_ATOMS: atom_id res chain seq x y z
N MET A 1 -13.09 2.48 -34.14
CA MET A 1 -12.42 3.76 -33.89
C MET A 1 -10.90 3.61 -33.91
N ILE A 2 -10.28 2.84 -33.00
CA ILE A 2 -8.80 2.67 -32.96
C ILE A 2 -8.23 2.13 -34.28
N LYS A 3 -8.88 1.12 -34.90
CA LYS A 3 -8.53 0.64 -36.24
C LYS A 3 -8.46 1.76 -37.28
N TRP A 4 -9.46 2.65 -37.27
CA TRP A 4 -9.52 3.81 -38.17
C TRP A 4 -8.40 4.81 -37.88
N LEU A 5 -8.12 5.12 -36.62
CA LEU A 5 -7.03 6.03 -36.26
C LEU A 5 -5.66 5.51 -36.75
N MET A 6 -5.39 4.21 -36.61
CA MET A 6 -4.13 3.61 -37.08
C MET A 6 -4.03 3.57 -38.62
N ASP A 7 -5.14 3.32 -39.31
CA ASP A 7 -5.18 3.34 -40.78
C ASP A 7 -4.93 4.76 -41.35
N HIS A 8 -5.30 5.81 -40.60
CA HIS A 8 -5.22 7.20 -41.05
C HIS A 8 -4.04 8.00 -40.46
N PHE A 9 -3.47 7.54 -39.36
CA PHE A 9 -2.28 8.11 -38.71
C PHE A 9 -1.29 6.98 -38.39
N PRO A 10 -0.53 6.49 -39.39
CA PRO A 10 0.52 5.50 -39.18
C PRO A 10 1.75 6.15 -38.52
N CYS A 11 1.60 6.60 -37.28
CA CYS A 11 2.72 6.94 -36.42
C CYS A 11 3.17 5.63 -35.74
N GLY A 12 4.35 5.13 -36.11
CA GLY A 12 4.93 3.85 -35.64
C GLY A 12 5.33 3.81 -34.16
N GLN A 13 4.64 4.56 -33.32
CA GLN A 13 4.79 4.55 -31.87
C GLN A 13 3.38 4.53 -31.28
N THR A 14 2.88 3.36 -30.93
CA THR A 14 1.83 3.28 -29.90
C THR A 14 2.49 3.68 -28.60
N ALA A 15 2.22 4.90 -28.15
CA ALA A 15 2.70 5.40 -26.88
C ALA A 15 2.19 4.47 -25.76
N VAL A 16 3.02 4.18 -24.75
CA VAL A 16 2.76 3.31 -23.58
C VAL A 16 1.43 3.65 -22.89
N GLU A 17 0.94 4.86 -23.09
CA GLU A 17 -0.30 5.36 -22.55
C GLU A 17 -1.55 4.70 -23.17
N VAL A 18 -1.46 4.09 -24.37
CA VAL A 18 -2.62 3.50 -25.05
C VAL A 18 -2.97 2.12 -24.48
N ASP A 19 -1.99 1.28 -24.20
CA ASP A 19 -2.23 -0.01 -23.53
C ASP A 19 -2.57 0.20 -22.05
N GLU A 20 -1.93 1.16 -21.36
CA GLU A 20 -2.29 1.55 -19.99
C GLU A 20 -3.76 2.00 -19.92
N ALA A 21 -4.21 2.87 -20.82
CA ALA A 21 -5.59 3.34 -20.87
C ALA A 21 -6.58 2.23 -21.23
N ALA A 22 -6.23 1.34 -22.17
CA ALA A 22 -7.06 0.19 -22.54
C ALA A 22 -7.19 -0.81 -21.38
N ALA A 23 -6.10 -1.07 -20.66
CA ALA A 23 -6.10 -1.92 -19.47
C ALA A 23 -6.92 -1.30 -18.33
N ALA A 24 -6.73 0.00 -18.05
CA ALA A 24 -7.51 0.74 -17.07
C ALA A 24 -9.02 0.78 -17.39
N GLY A 25 -9.36 0.79 -18.68
CA GLY A 25 -10.74 0.72 -19.18
C GLY A 25 -11.33 -0.68 -19.29
N GLY A 26 -10.54 -1.73 -19.06
CA GLY A 26 -10.98 -3.12 -19.23
C GLY A 26 -11.27 -3.50 -20.70
N HIS A 27 -10.71 -2.78 -21.66
CA HIS A 27 -11.00 -2.94 -23.08
C HIS A 27 -10.15 -4.07 -23.69
N LEU A 28 -10.49 -5.32 -23.35
CA LEU A 28 -9.76 -6.52 -23.82
C LEU A 28 -9.66 -6.59 -25.35
N ASN A 29 -10.70 -6.19 -26.07
CA ASN A 29 -10.70 -6.12 -27.54
C ASN A 29 -9.67 -5.14 -28.11
N VAL A 30 -9.38 -4.05 -27.38
CA VAL A 30 -8.34 -3.09 -27.75
C VAL A 30 -6.96 -3.66 -27.44
N LEU A 31 -6.80 -4.30 -26.28
CA LEU A 31 -5.54 -4.97 -25.91
C LEU A 31 -5.19 -6.10 -26.89
N GLU A 32 -6.16 -6.92 -27.29
CA GLU A 32 -5.99 -7.95 -28.33
C GLU A 32 -5.59 -7.36 -29.67
N PHE A 33 -6.20 -6.24 -30.05
CA PHE A 33 -5.86 -5.54 -31.29
C PHE A 33 -4.43 -5.00 -31.27
N LEU A 34 -4.01 -4.38 -30.16
CA LEU A 34 -2.64 -3.87 -29.98
C LEU A 34 -1.62 -5.02 -30.03
N LEU A 35 -1.91 -6.15 -29.40
CA LEU A 35 -1.03 -7.33 -29.43
C LEU A 35 -0.87 -7.90 -30.84
N ALA A 36 -1.95 -7.93 -31.62
CA ALA A 36 -1.92 -8.37 -33.01
C ALA A 36 -1.13 -7.43 -33.93
N LEU A 37 -0.95 -6.15 -33.56
CA LEU A 37 -0.11 -5.21 -34.29
C LEU A 37 1.38 -5.44 -33.98
N ASP A 38 1.72 -5.64 -32.72
CA ASP A 38 3.09 -5.90 -32.25
C ASP A 38 3.72 -7.13 -32.95
N GLY A 39 2.92 -8.18 -33.18
CA GLY A 39 3.38 -9.39 -33.90
C GLY A 39 3.61 -9.21 -35.41
N LYS A 40 3.04 -8.18 -36.05
CA LYS A 40 3.11 -8.00 -37.52
C LYS A 40 4.34 -7.23 -37.97
N GLU A 41 4.87 -6.33 -37.15
CA GLU A 41 6.06 -5.53 -37.52
C GLU A 41 7.36 -6.35 -37.54
N SER A 42 7.38 -7.55 -36.95
CA SER A 42 8.54 -8.46 -36.96
C SER A 42 8.82 -9.17 -38.30
N THR A 43 8.04 -8.92 -39.36
CA THR A 43 8.19 -9.59 -40.68
C THR A 43 8.61 -8.69 -41.83
N GLY A 44 9.01 -7.44 -41.57
CA GLY A 44 9.42 -6.47 -42.58
C GLY A 44 10.86 -5.99 -42.44
N GLY A 45 11.86 -6.86 -42.61
CA GLY A 45 13.25 -6.42 -42.61
C GLY A 45 14.29 -7.53 -42.82
N SER A 46 14.45 -7.99 -44.06
CA SER A 46 15.68 -8.67 -44.48
C SER A 46 16.73 -7.60 -44.78
N VAL A 47 17.73 -7.42 -43.90
CA VAL A 47 19.00 -6.80 -44.27
C VAL A 47 20.14 -7.58 -43.63
N GLN A 48 21.16 -7.79 -44.44
CA GLN A 48 22.26 -8.72 -44.27
C GLN A 48 23.19 -8.39 -43.09
N SER A 49 23.74 -9.47 -42.55
CA SER A 49 24.96 -9.61 -41.76
C SER A 49 25.96 -8.45 -41.86
N GLY A 50 26.28 -7.86 -40.71
CA GLY A 50 27.67 -7.52 -40.35
C GLY A 50 27.96 -6.04 -40.13
N GLN A 51 27.71 -5.52 -38.92
CA GLN A 51 28.56 -4.53 -38.24
C GLN A 51 28.06 -4.28 -36.81
N GLN A 52 28.93 -4.46 -35.82
CA GLN A 52 28.74 -3.90 -34.47
C GLN A 52 28.89 -2.38 -34.56
N VAL A 53 27.83 -1.63 -34.26
CA VAL A 53 27.93 -0.23 -33.86
C VAL A 53 26.87 0.06 -32.80
N ASP A 54 27.31 0.92 -31.88
CA ASP A 54 26.75 1.44 -30.65
C ASP A 54 25.24 1.66 -30.53
N SER A 55 24.78 1.41 -29.30
CA SER A 55 23.65 2.02 -28.59
C SER A 55 23.15 3.34 -29.18
N GLU A 56 21.95 3.32 -29.78
CA GLU A 56 20.81 4.22 -29.53
C GLU A 56 19.76 4.07 -30.66
N ARG A 57 18.51 3.76 -30.26
CA ARG A 57 17.27 4.02 -31.02
C ARG A 57 17.09 3.33 -32.38
N ASP A 58 16.95 2.00 -32.37
CA ASP A 58 16.17 1.30 -33.40
C ASP A 58 14.72 1.15 -32.93
N ALA A 59 13.92 2.18 -33.19
CA ALA A 59 12.49 2.25 -32.92
C ALA A 59 11.69 1.78 -34.16
N GLY A 60 11.56 0.47 -34.32
CA GLY A 60 10.39 -0.14 -34.95
C GLY A 60 9.28 -0.24 -33.90
N GLY A 61 8.01 -0.07 -34.29
CA GLY A 61 6.82 0.09 -33.45
C GLY A 61 6.45 -1.12 -32.61
N ARG A 62 7.36 -1.50 -31.72
CA ARG A 62 7.09 -2.43 -30.65
C ARG A 62 6.21 -1.72 -29.64
N VAL A 63 5.02 -2.26 -29.40
CA VAL A 63 4.20 -1.82 -28.28
C VAL A 63 5.01 -2.14 -27.02
N CYS A 64 5.38 -1.11 -26.25
CA CYS A 64 6.10 -1.30 -25.00
C CYS A 64 5.13 -1.82 -23.94
N TRP A 65 4.89 -3.12 -23.96
CA TRP A 65 4.15 -3.81 -22.91
C TRP A 65 4.98 -3.82 -21.61
N GLY A 66 4.38 -3.38 -20.52
CA GLY A 66 5.05 -3.23 -19.23
C GLY A 66 5.14 -1.76 -18.84
N GLY A 67 4.61 -1.46 -17.66
CA GLY A 67 4.35 -0.09 -17.21
C GLY A 67 3.39 -0.10 -16.03
N ARG A 68 2.46 0.85 -15.98
CA ARG A 68 1.39 0.89 -14.97
C ARG A 68 0.15 0.09 -15.36
N SER A 69 0.11 -0.57 -16.53
CA SER A 69 -1.10 -1.21 -17.08
C SER A 69 -1.79 -2.19 -16.11
N VAL A 70 -1.01 -3.05 -15.43
CA VAL A 70 -1.56 -3.98 -14.41
C VAL A 70 -2.01 -3.24 -13.14
N LYS A 71 -1.20 -2.28 -12.65
CA LYS A 71 -1.51 -1.46 -11.47
C LYS A 71 -2.76 -0.59 -11.68
N ASP A 72 -2.90 0.00 -12.87
CA ASP A 72 -4.02 0.87 -13.24
C ASP A 72 -5.28 0.03 -13.46
N ALA A 73 -5.19 -1.10 -14.14
CA ALA A 73 -6.30 -2.06 -14.26
C ALA A 73 -6.78 -2.53 -12.88
N LEU A 74 -5.86 -2.86 -11.97
CA LEU A 74 -6.20 -3.20 -10.58
C LEU A 74 -6.93 -2.02 -9.91
N SER A 75 -6.41 -0.79 -10.00
CA SER A 75 -7.02 0.39 -9.38
C SER A 75 -8.45 0.66 -9.88
N LYS A 76 -8.75 0.28 -11.13
CA LYS A 76 -10.06 0.40 -11.78
C LYS A 76 -10.92 -0.86 -11.65
N LYS A 77 -10.48 -1.84 -10.84
CA LYS A 77 -11.15 -3.13 -10.60
C LYS A 77 -11.36 -3.96 -11.88
N GLN A 78 -10.49 -3.79 -12.86
CA GLN A 78 -10.51 -4.51 -14.13
C GLN A 78 -9.72 -5.82 -14.02
N TYR A 79 -10.21 -6.75 -13.19
CA TYR A 79 -9.48 -8.00 -12.88
C TYR A 79 -9.24 -8.89 -14.12
N ALA A 80 -10.17 -8.89 -15.07
CA ALA A 80 -10.02 -9.63 -16.33
C ALA A 80 -8.87 -9.07 -17.18
N ALA A 81 -8.65 -7.76 -17.18
CA ALA A 81 -7.51 -7.15 -17.87
C ALA A 81 -6.18 -7.49 -17.18
N VAL A 82 -6.17 -7.54 -15.84
CA VAL A 82 -5.00 -7.99 -15.07
C VAL A 82 -4.63 -9.44 -15.42
N GLN A 83 -5.60 -10.36 -15.39
CA GLN A 83 -5.36 -11.76 -15.77
C GLN A 83 -4.88 -11.88 -17.21
N TRP A 84 -5.52 -11.20 -18.15
CA TRP A 84 -5.17 -11.25 -19.57
C TRP A 84 -3.73 -10.80 -19.86
N LEU A 85 -3.29 -9.69 -19.23
CA LEU A 85 -1.93 -9.18 -19.36
C LEU A 85 -0.90 -10.17 -18.80
N CYS A 86 -1.22 -10.80 -17.66
CA CYS A 86 -0.30 -11.70 -16.98
C CYS A 86 -0.18 -13.07 -17.66
N GLU A 87 -1.28 -13.65 -18.13
CA GLU A 87 -1.28 -14.90 -18.90
C GLU A 87 -0.42 -14.82 -20.17
N ARG A 88 -0.23 -13.61 -20.71
CA ARG A 88 0.52 -13.36 -21.96
C ARG A 88 1.94 -12.89 -21.73
N GLY A 89 2.39 -12.80 -20.48
CA GLY A 89 3.74 -12.31 -20.18
C GLY A 89 3.93 -10.82 -20.47
N LEU A 90 2.85 -10.06 -20.62
CA LEU A 90 2.86 -8.62 -20.96
C LEU A 90 2.94 -7.76 -19.70
N HIS A 91 3.83 -8.10 -18.78
CA HIS A 91 3.87 -7.54 -17.44
C HIS A 91 5.29 -7.60 -16.85
N THR A 92 5.57 -6.76 -15.86
CA THR A 92 6.86 -6.78 -15.14
C THR A 92 6.89 -7.87 -14.07
N GLN A 93 8.07 -8.20 -13.52
CA GLN A 93 8.15 -9.18 -12.43
C GLN A 93 7.32 -8.77 -11.20
N GLU A 94 7.23 -7.46 -10.88
CA GLU A 94 6.37 -6.94 -9.81
C GLU A 94 4.87 -7.18 -10.07
N ASP A 95 4.47 -7.15 -11.34
CA ASP A 95 3.07 -7.33 -11.73
C ASP A 95 2.61 -8.80 -11.59
N GLN A 96 3.54 -9.75 -11.62
CA GLN A 96 3.24 -11.17 -11.41
C GLN A 96 2.77 -11.45 -9.97
N GLU A 97 3.30 -10.72 -8.99
CA GLU A 97 2.85 -10.78 -7.59
C GLU A 97 1.40 -10.27 -7.49
N ILE A 98 1.10 -9.14 -8.16
CA ILE A 98 -0.25 -8.59 -8.26
C ILE A 98 -1.22 -9.58 -8.90
N ALA A 99 -0.83 -10.22 -10.00
CA ALA A 99 -1.65 -11.20 -10.70
C ALA A 99 -1.99 -12.40 -9.83
N THR A 100 -1.00 -12.95 -9.13
CA THR A 100 -1.14 -14.09 -8.22
C THR A 100 -2.11 -13.74 -7.08
N ARG A 101 -1.98 -12.53 -6.53
CA ARG A 101 -2.87 -12.01 -5.50
C ARG A 101 -4.31 -11.84 -6.00
N VAL A 102 -4.51 -11.27 -7.20
CA VAL A 102 -5.83 -11.13 -7.82
C VAL A 102 -6.47 -12.50 -8.08
N ASP A 103 -5.74 -13.43 -8.67
CA ASP A 103 -6.20 -14.80 -8.93
C ASP A 103 -6.61 -15.53 -7.63
N ARG A 104 -5.83 -15.35 -6.56
CA ARG A 104 -6.16 -15.91 -5.24
C ARG A 104 -7.39 -15.28 -4.61
N ALA A 105 -7.59 -13.97 -4.78
CA ALA A 105 -8.78 -13.29 -4.29
C ALA A 105 -10.03 -13.78 -5.04
N LEU A 106 -9.97 -13.86 -6.38
CA LEU A 106 -11.11 -14.26 -7.21
C LEU A 106 -11.61 -15.69 -6.93
N ARG A 107 -10.75 -16.59 -6.45
CA ARG A 107 -11.14 -17.94 -5.99
C ARG A 107 -12.11 -17.95 -4.80
N LEU A 108 -12.25 -16.84 -4.08
CA LEU A 108 -13.17 -16.73 -2.95
C LEU A 108 -14.63 -16.55 -3.42
N GLU A 109 -14.87 -16.29 -4.71
CA GLU A 109 -16.19 -16.11 -5.35
C GLU A 109 -17.11 -15.05 -4.70
N ASP A 110 -16.59 -14.27 -3.76
CA ASP A 110 -17.27 -13.17 -3.05
C ASP A 110 -16.67 -11.85 -3.53
N ALA A 111 -17.42 -11.11 -4.36
CA ALA A 111 -16.98 -9.85 -4.96
C ALA A 111 -16.69 -8.76 -3.92
N ASP A 112 -17.46 -8.73 -2.82
CA ASP A 112 -17.26 -7.75 -1.75
C ASP A 112 -16.01 -8.08 -0.95
N LEU A 113 -15.75 -9.37 -0.72
CA LEU A 113 -14.52 -9.83 -0.08
C LEU A 113 -13.29 -9.62 -0.97
N VAL A 114 -13.40 -9.83 -2.28
CA VAL A 114 -12.33 -9.53 -3.26
C VAL A 114 -11.96 -8.05 -3.21
N ASP A 115 -12.96 -7.15 -3.27
CA ASP A 115 -12.72 -5.71 -3.19
C ASP A 115 -12.14 -5.30 -1.83
N PHE A 116 -12.64 -5.92 -0.76
CA PHE A 116 -12.12 -5.71 0.58
C PHE A 116 -10.63 -6.10 0.68
N LEU A 117 -10.24 -7.28 0.19
CA LEU A 117 -8.88 -7.79 0.26
C LEU A 117 -7.89 -7.07 -0.66
N LEU A 118 -8.34 -6.63 -1.84
CA LEU A 118 -7.48 -6.01 -2.85
C LEU A 118 -7.38 -4.49 -2.72
N HIS A 119 -8.43 -3.84 -2.24
CA HIS A 119 -8.56 -2.37 -2.22
C HIS A 119 -8.80 -1.80 -0.82
N GLY A 120 -9.08 -2.65 0.18
CA GLY A 120 -9.33 -2.21 1.55
C GLY A 120 -10.65 -1.42 1.67
N GLY A 121 -11.72 -1.92 1.04
CA GLY A 121 -13.07 -1.32 1.00
C GLY A 121 -13.69 -0.97 2.37
N GLN A 122 -14.90 -0.37 2.32
CA GLN A 122 -15.59 0.15 3.50
C GLN A 122 -16.02 -0.99 4.44
N ALA A 123 -15.47 -1.00 5.65
CA ALA A 123 -15.84 -1.92 6.71
C ALA A 123 -17.17 -1.47 7.32
N GLN A 124 -18.28 -2.12 6.96
CA GLN A 124 -19.59 -1.77 7.52
C GLN A 124 -20.13 -2.82 8.50
N GLU A 125 -19.56 -4.04 8.53
CA GLU A 125 -20.01 -5.12 9.41
C GLU A 125 -18.84 -5.97 9.94
N ASP A 126 -19.05 -6.56 11.12
CA ASP A 126 -18.17 -7.60 11.64
C ASP A 126 -18.14 -8.78 10.63
N PRO A 127 -16.95 -9.29 10.28
CA PRO A 127 -16.84 -10.37 9.31
C PRO A 127 -17.52 -11.63 9.86
N THR A 128 -18.34 -12.28 9.04
CA THR A 128 -18.90 -13.59 9.37
C THR A 128 -17.78 -14.62 9.57
N PRO A 129 -18.00 -15.72 10.30
CA PRO A 129 -17.00 -16.78 10.46
C PRO A 129 -16.44 -17.29 9.13
N GLU A 130 -17.29 -17.42 8.11
CA GLU A 130 -16.91 -17.83 6.76
C GLU A 130 -15.97 -16.81 6.11
N ARG A 131 -16.25 -15.52 6.27
CA ARG A 131 -15.37 -14.44 5.78
C ARG A 131 -14.05 -14.42 6.52
N VAL A 132 -14.04 -14.69 7.83
CA VAL A 132 -12.81 -14.83 8.61
C VAL A 132 -11.93 -15.95 8.06
N ASP A 133 -12.51 -17.13 7.82
CA ASP A 133 -11.77 -18.26 7.29
C ASP A 133 -11.25 -18.00 5.87
N ALA A 134 -12.05 -17.35 5.02
CA ALA A 134 -11.63 -16.93 3.68
C ALA A 134 -10.49 -15.90 3.72
N ILE A 135 -10.54 -14.92 4.63
CA ILE A 135 -9.45 -13.95 4.83
C ILE A 135 -8.17 -14.67 5.27
N LEU A 136 -8.26 -15.62 6.20
CA LEU A 136 -7.11 -16.40 6.67
C LEU A 136 -6.56 -17.32 5.57
N GLN A 137 -7.42 -17.92 4.75
CA GLN A 137 -7.00 -18.73 3.61
C GLN A 137 -6.27 -17.88 2.56
N PHE A 138 -6.78 -16.69 2.27
CA PHE A 138 -6.09 -15.72 1.41
C PHE A 138 -4.73 -15.34 1.98
N ALA A 139 -4.70 -14.94 3.25
CA ALA A 139 -3.53 -14.54 4.00
C ALA A 139 -2.60 -15.71 4.39
N ALA A 140 -2.85 -16.94 3.97
CA ALA A 140 -1.88 -18.02 4.14
C ALA A 140 -0.63 -17.79 3.29
N ASP A 141 -0.76 -17.07 2.17
CA ASP A 141 0.37 -16.58 1.40
C ASP A 141 0.91 -15.27 2.02
N PRO A 142 2.23 -15.12 2.21
CA PRO A 142 2.77 -13.95 2.90
C PRO A 142 2.59 -12.62 2.17
N ASP A 143 2.65 -12.61 0.84
CA ASP A 143 2.41 -11.39 0.06
C ASP A 143 0.95 -10.96 0.18
N CYS A 144 0.03 -11.92 0.03
CA CYS A 144 -1.40 -11.71 0.26
C CYS A 144 -1.69 -11.20 1.68
N ALA A 145 -0.98 -11.73 2.69
CA ALA A 145 -1.15 -11.32 4.08
C ALA A 145 -0.74 -9.86 4.33
N VAL A 146 0.40 -9.42 3.80
CA VAL A 146 0.86 -8.02 3.88
C VAL A 146 -0.18 -7.08 3.30
N HIS A 147 -0.76 -7.44 2.16
CA HIS A 147 -1.77 -6.62 1.48
C HIS A 147 -3.16 -6.66 2.13
N ALA A 148 -3.55 -7.79 2.73
CA ALA A 148 -4.82 -7.92 3.44
C ALA A 148 -4.81 -7.24 4.82
N PHE A 149 -3.64 -7.11 5.45
CA PHE A 149 -3.54 -6.64 6.82
C PHE A 149 -4.12 -5.23 7.04
N PRO A 150 -3.87 -4.21 6.18
CA PRO A 150 -4.53 -2.90 6.29
C PRO A 150 -6.06 -2.98 6.23
N ALA A 151 -6.63 -3.90 5.46
CA ALA A 151 -8.08 -4.10 5.40
C ALA A 151 -8.59 -4.68 6.72
N VAL A 152 -7.93 -5.72 7.24
CA VAL A 152 -8.28 -6.35 8.52
C VAL A 152 -8.14 -5.38 9.70
N MET A 153 -7.19 -4.47 9.65
CA MET A 153 -7.06 -3.39 10.62
C MET A 153 -8.28 -2.47 10.67
N LYS A 154 -8.90 -2.18 9.52
CA LYS A 154 -10.12 -1.37 9.49
C LYS A 154 -11.27 -2.04 10.22
N LEU A 155 -11.29 -3.38 10.26
CA LEU A 155 -12.27 -4.18 11.03
C LEU A 155 -12.06 -4.11 12.55
N GLN A 156 -10.92 -3.59 13.03
CA GLN A 156 -10.58 -3.51 14.47
C GLN A 156 -10.65 -4.85 15.23
N SER A 157 -10.55 -5.97 14.52
CA SER A 157 -10.58 -7.29 15.15
C SER A 157 -9.17 -7.70 15.58
N ALA A 158 -8.84 -7.46 16.86
CA ALA A 158 -7.56 -7.87 17.45
C ALA A 158 -7.31 -9.37 17.31
N SER A 159 -8.34 -10.19 17.45
CA SER A 159 -8.25 -11.64 17.26
C SER A 159 -7.89 -12.02 15.82
N LEU A 160 -8.47 -11.36 14.82
CA LEU A 160 -8.16 -11.63 13.41
C LEU A 160 -6.75 -11.17 13.04
N MET A 161 -6.35 -9.97 13.51
CA MET A 161 -4.98 -9.48 13.36
C MET A 161 -3.97 -10.45 13.99
N GLN A 162 -4.25 -10.94 15.20
CA GLN A 162 -3.38 -11.91 15.87
C GLN A 162 -3.29 -13.23 15.11
N LYS A 163 -4.40 -13.77 14.59
CA LYS A 163 -4.40 -14.99 13.77
C LYS A 163 -3.57 -14.82 12.50
N MET A 164 -3.72 -13.70 11.78
CA MET A 164 -2.92 -13.41 10.58
C MET A 164 -1.42 -13.36 10.89
N VAL A 165 -1.05 -12.73 12.01
CA VAL A 165 0.36 -12.64 12.43
C VAL A 165 0.90 -14.00 12.82
N GLN A 166 0.09 -14.84 13.50
CA GLN A 166 0.47 -16.20 13.87
C GLN A 166 0.79 -17.06 12.65
N LEU A 167 0.06 -16.91 11.53
CA LEU A 167 0.35 -17.62 10.27
C LEU A 167 1.77 -17.35 9.75
N HIS A 168 2.33 -16.17 10.04
CA HIS A 168 3.63 -15.71 9.54
C HIS A 168 4.67 -15.52 10.65
N SER A 169 4.52 -16.24 11.77
CA SER A 169 5.43 -16.14 12.93
C SER A 169 6.90 -16.39 12.56
N THR A 170 7.15 -17.18 11.51
CA THR A 170 8.44 -17.19 10.80
C THR A 170 8.34 -16.21 9.63
N LEU A 171 8.74 -14.95 9.85
CA LEU A 171 8.65 -13.92 8.82
C LEU A 171 9.20 -14.38 7.46
N PRO A 172 8.64 -13.86 6.36
CA PRO A 172 9.28 -13.91 5.05
C PRO A 172 10.66 -13.21 5.07
N LYS A 173 11.54 -13.63 4.16
CA LYS A 173 12.96 -13.18 4.07
C LYS A 173 13.15 -11.67 3.84
N ASP A 174 12.09 -10.93 3.55
CA ASP A 174 12.06 -9.47 3.48
C ASP A 174 10.91 -8.92 4.35
N HIS A 175 11.24 -8.48 5.57
CA HIS A 175 10.25 -7.95 6.51
C HIS A 175 10.01 -6.44 6.32
N LYS A 176 10.65 -5.80 5.32
CA LYS A 176 10.47 -4.37 5.05
C LYS A 176 9.02 -4.03 4.70
N ALA A 177 8.36 -4.89 3.93
CA ALA A 177 6.95 -4.77 3.58
C ALA A 177 6.07 -4.82 4.85
N TRP A 178 6.31 -5.81 5.71
CA TRP A 178 5.65 -5.94 7.02
C TRP A 178 5.88 -4.74 7.93
N LEU A 179 7.11 -4.20 7.98
CA LEU A 179 7.42 -3.00 8.76
C LEU A 179 6.62 -1.78 8.27
N ASN A 180 6.53 -1.55 6.95
CA ASN A 180 5.77 -0.43 6.40
C ASN A 180 4.26 -0.55 6.71
N VAL A 181 3.73 -1.76 6.61
CA VAL A 181 2.35 -2.06 6.99
C VAL A 181 2.15 -1.81 8.49
N TRP A 182 3.07 -2.23 9.35
CA TRP A 182 3.00 -1.98 10.79
C TRP A 182 3.12 -0.51 11.18
N LYS A 183 3.91 0.29 10.45
CA LYS A 183 3.97 1.74 10.65
C LYS A 183 2.65 2.41 10.30
N SER A 184 2.08 2.02 9.17
CA SER A 184 0.75 2.47 8.74
C SER A 184 -0.30 2.05 9.77
N ALA A 185 -0.13 0.87 10.35
CA ALA A 185 -1.00 0.34 11.39
C ALA A 185 -1.05 1.21 12.64
N LEU A 186 0.12 1.53 13.17
CA LEU A 186 0.26 2.39 14.34
C LEU A 186 -0.35 3.77 14.10
N ASN A 187 -0.11 4.36 12.92
CA ASN A 187 -0.67 5.66 12.55
C ASN A 187 -2.21 5.64 12.47
N GLU A 188 -2.78 4.60 11.88
CA GLU A 188 -4.23 4.46 11.77
C GLU A 188 -4.89 4.27 13.15
N SER A 189 -4.28 3.47 14.04
CA SER A 189 -4.73 3.33 15.42
C SER A 189 -4.69 4.67 16.17
N CYS A 190 -3.66 5.50 15.94
CA CYS A 190 -3.60 6.85 16.49
C CYS A 190 -4.72 7.75 15.96
N ARG A 191 -4.98 7.72 14.64
CA ARG A 191 -6.02 8.50 13.99
C ARG A 191 -7.44 8.15 14.48
N ARG A 192 -7.67 6.89 14.86
CA ARG A 192 -8.97 6.38 15.33
C ARG A 192 -9.14 6.39 16.86
N GLY A 193 -8.05 6.56 17.61
CA GLY A 193 -8.08 6.64 19.07
C GLY A 193 -8.16 5.30 19.79
N ASP A 194 -7.88 4.19 19.10
CA ASP A 194 -7.99 2.85 19.69
C ASP A 194 -6.74 2.50 20.50
N LEU A 195 -6.72 2.95 21.76
CA LEU A 195 -5.57 2.75 22.65
C LEU A 195 -5.25 1.27 22.91
N ASN A 196 -6.25 0.39 22.93
CA ASN A 196 -6.05 -1.03 23.20
C ASN A 196 -5.37 -1.72 22.02
N ILE A 197 -5.87 -1.49 20.81
CA ILE A 197 -5.22 -1.99 19.59
C ILE A 197 -3.84 -1.36 19.41
N PHE A 198 -3.69 -0.06 19.71
CA PHE A 198 -2.39 0.62 19.66
C PHE A 198 -1.37 -0.03 20.60
N LYS A 199 -1.73 -0.28 21.87
CA LYS A 199 -0.85 -0.99 22.83
C LYS A 199 -0.49 -2.39 22.36
N TRP A 200 -1.46 -3.15 21.88
CA TRP A 200 -1.22 -4.49 21.34
C TRP A 200 -0.23 -4.46 20.16
N GLN A 201 -0.39 -3.51 19.24
CA GLN A 201 0.52 -3.33 18.10
C GLN A 201 1.94 -2.98 18.55
N MET A 202 2.09 -2.13 19.58
CA MET A 202 3.38 -1.72 20.17
C MET A 202 4.09 -2.88 20.88
N GLU A 203 3.34 -3.73 21.57
CA GLU A 203 3.90 -4.85 22.35
C GLU A 203 4.50 -5.93 21.44
N HIS A 204 3.93 -6.09 20.24
CA HIS A 204 4.45 -6.98 19.22
C HIS A 204 5.87 -6.57 18.78
N TRP A 205 6.74 -7.55 18.51
CA TRP A 205 8.15 -7.28 18.23
C TRP A 205 8.35 -6.44 16.94
N LEU A 206 7.53 -6.63 15.89
CA LEU A 206 7.47 -5.72 14.72
C LEU A 206 7.06 -4.29 15.11
N GLY A 207 6.18 -4.15 16.10
CA GLY A 207 5.80 -2.87 16.65
C GLY A 207 6.96 -2.17 17.32
N ARG A 208 7.73 -2.89 18.14
CA ARG A 208 8.95 -2.35 18.77
C ARG A 208 9.97 -1.91 17.73
N GLU A 209 10.19 -2.72 16.69
CA GLU A 209 11.09 -2.37 15.59
C GLU A 209 10.58 -1.15 14.81
N ALA A 210 9.30 -1.12 14.44
CA ALA A 210 8.67 0.02 13.78
C ALA A 210 8.77 1.30 14.64
N CYS A 211 8.61 1.17 15.95
CA CYS A 211 8.72 2.27 16.92
C CYS A 211 10.15 2.78 17.08
N SER A 212 11.16 1.92 17.00
CA SER A 212 12.56 2.38 17.00
C SER A 212 12.85 3.38 15.88
N VAL A 213 12.09 3.31 14.79
CA VAL A 213 12.14 4.25 13.67
C VAL A 213 11.15 5.41 13.86
N LEU A 214 9.89 5.11 14.16
CA LEU A 214 8.81 6.10 14.25
C LEU A 214 8.89 7.04 15.46
N LEU A 215 9.52 6.61 16.55
CA LEU A 215 9.71 7.45 17.74
C LEU A 215 10.91 8.41 17.58
N ARG A 216 11.54 8.45 16.40
CA ARG A 216 12.55 9.45 16.06
C ARG A 216 11.87 10.66 15.41
N TYR A 217 12.48 11.83 15.56
CA TYR A 217 12.07 13.01 14.81
C TYR A 217 12.39 12.81 13.32
N PRO A 218 11.49 13.12 12.36
CA PRO A 218 10.20 13.81 12.50
C PRO A 218 8.96 12.91 12.66
N ASP A 219 9.06 11.61 12.42
CA ASP A 219 7.92 10.67 12.37
C ASP A 219 7.08 10.64 13.68
N PHE A 220 7.70 10.94 14.82
CA PHE A 220 7.01 11.05 16.11
C PHE A 220 5.97 12.19 16.10
N VAL A 221 6.27 13.30 15.41
CA VAL A 221 5.36 14.44 15.27
C VAL A 221 4.14 14.05 14.44
N ASP A 222 4.31 13.19 13.43
CA ASP A 222 3.21 12.72 12.60
C ASP A 222 2.24 11.83 13.38
N LEU A 223 2.76 10.92 14.22
CA LEU A 223 1.94 10.11 15.13
C LEU A 223 1.16 10.96 16.13
N MET A 224 1.85 11.91 16.78
CA MET A 224 1.21 12.84 17.72
C MET A 224 0.14 13.70 17.02
N SER A 225 0.44 14.17 15.80
CA SER A 225 -0.50 14.97 15.00
C SER A 225 -1.70 14.15 14.52
N ALA A 226 -1.52 12.86 14.23
CA ALA A 226 -2.62 11.96 13.89
C ALA A 226 -3.58 11.78 15.06
N ALA A 227 -3.06 11.50 16.27
CA ALA A 227 -3.88 11.39 17.48
C ALA A 227 -4.56 12.73 17.86
N ALA A 228 -3.84 13.85 17.74
CA ALA A 228 -4.36 15.19 18.02
C ALA A 228 -5.50 15.59 17.06
N ARG A 229 -5.37 15.27 15.76
CA ARG A 229 -6.44 15.52 14.78
C ARG A 229 -7.73 14.77 15.11
N GLY A 230 -7.62 13.58 15.71
CA GLY A 230 -8.78 12.82 16.19
C GLY A 230 -9.26 13.22 17.59
N GLY A 231 -8.56 14.12 18.28
CA GLY A 231 -8.88 14.50 19.67
C GLY A 231 -8.62 13.40 20.70
N HIS A 232 -7.79 12.42 20.37
CA HIS A 232 -7.57 11.21 21.19
C HIS A 232 -6.50 11.44 22.25
N VAL A 233 -6.87 12.15 23.31
CA VAL A 233 -5.96 12.58 24.39
C VAL A 233 -5.28 11.38 25.07
N GLU A 234 -5.97 10.26 25.27
CA GLU A 234 -5.41 9.08 25.92
C GLU A 234 -4.27 8.44 25.10
N VAL A 235 -4.40 8.46 23.77
CA VAL A 235 -3.34 8.00 22.87
C VAL A 235 -2.16 8.99 22.89
N MET A 236 -2.43 10.29 22.91
CA MET A 236 -1.39 11.31 23.01
C MET A 236 -0.62 11.23 24.34
N GLU A 237 -1.30 11.02 25.46
CA GLU A 237 -0.65 10.83 26.77
C GLU A 237 0.22 9.58 26.79
N TYR A 238 -0.26 8.49 26.18
CA TYR A 238 0.48 7.26 26.07
C TYR A 238 1.72 7.42 25.18
N LEU A 239 1.58 8.04 24.00
CA LEU A 239 2.68 8.38 23.10
C LEU A 239 3.70 9.29 23.78
N HIS A 240 3.25 10.32 24.50
CA HIS A 240 4.13 11.22 25.24
C HIS A 240 4.94 10.46 26.31
N ARG A 241 4.29 9.54 27.03
CA ARG A 241 4.95 8.71 28.05
C ARG A 241 6.00 7.78 27.46
N ILE A 242 5.77 7.23 26.27
CA ILE A 242 6.75 6.37 25.58
C ILE A 242 7.87 7.22 24.97
N GLY A 243 7.54 8.33 24.29
CA GLY A 243 8.52 9.25 23.75
C GLY A 243 9.49 9.75 24.82
N LEU A 244 8.99 10.06 26.02
CA LEU A 244 9.85 10.43 27.16
C LEU A 244 10.79 9.31 27.64
N LYS A 245 10.50 8.04 27.36
CA LYS A 245 11.36 6.90 27.73
C LYS A 245 12.40 6.59 26.65
N GLU A 246 12.07 6.84 25.39
CA GLU A 246 12.91 6.51 24.23
C GLU A 246 13.75 7.70 23.72
N LEU A 247 13.48 8.92 24.20
CA LEU A 247 14.30 10.09 23.89
C LEU A 247 15.64 10.02 24.65
N PRO A 248 16.78 10.29 23.98
CA PRO A 248 18.05 10.44 24.68
C PRO A 248 17.97 11.55 25.73
N GLU A 249 18.63 11.38 26.88
CA GLU A 249 18.52 12.23 28.08
C GLU A 249 18.60 13.75 27.80
N ASN A 250 19.33 14.14 26.75
CA ASN A 250 19.49 15.54 26.33
C ASN A 250 18.20 16.19 25.78
N MET A 251 17.26 15.42 25.21
CA MET A 251 15.98 15.95 24.73
C MET A 251 14.91 15.95 25.83
N ILE A 252 14.98 15.02 26.77
CA ILE A 252 14.12 14.97 27.98
C ILE A 252 14.34 16.24 28.82
N ALA A 253 15.59 16.68 28.96
CA ALA A 253 15.92 17.94 29.64
C ALA A 253 15.25 19.17 28.98
N GLY A 254 15.21 19.23 27.64
CA GLY A 254 14.55 20.30 26.89
C GLY A 254 13.01 20.27 26.93
N ALA A 255 12.41 19.11 27.14
CA ALA A 255 10.96 18.96 27.31
C ALA A 255 10.51 19.30 28.75
N LEU A 256 11.27 18.88 29.76
CA LEU A 256 11.02 19.23 31.17
C LEU A 256 11.18 20.73 31.43
N LEU A 257 12.15 21.39 30.78
CA LEU A 257 12.34 22.85 30.86
C LEU A 257 11.18 23.63 30.23
N ARG A 258 10.49 23.07 29.23
CA ARG A 258 9.30 23.70 28.62
C ARG A 258 8.04 23.51 29.47
N ARG A 259 7.89 22.36 30.12
CA ARG A 259 6.81 22.11 31.10
C ARG A 259 6.92 23.02 32.33
N GLY A 260 8.14 23.25 32.83
CA GLY A 260 8.37 24.20 33.93
C GLY A 260 8.07 25.66 33.56
N ARG A 261 8.16 26.04 32.28
CA ARG A 261 7.83 27.40 31.80
C ARG A 261 6.35 27.63 31.51
N SER A 262 5.57 26.59 31.15
CA SER A 262 4.12 26.75 30.99
C SER A 262 3.43 26.78 32.35
N GLN A 263 3.81 25.88 33.26
CA GLN A 263 3.28 25.86 34.63
C GLN A 263 3.54 27.20 35.35
N ALA A 264 4.76 27.75 35.24
CA ALA A 264 5.11 29.05 35.83
C ALA A 264 4.42 30.25 35.15
N ARG A 265 3.85 30.10 33.94
CA ARG A 265 3.03 31.13 33.28
C ARG A 265 1.58 31.06 33.75
N ASP A 266 1.05 29.86 33.88
CA ASP A 266 -0.32 29.63 34.37
C ASP A 266 -0.45 30.07 35.86
N ASP A 267 0.57 29.80 36.68
CA ASP A 267 0.61 30.25 38.09
C ASP A 267 0.76 31.78 38.24
N ALA A 268 1.39 32.45 37.26
CA ALA A 268 1.57 33.90 37.25
C ALA A 268 0.29 34.64 36.82
N ASP A 269 -0.48 34.06 35.90
CA ASP A 269 -1.77 34.62 35.48
C ASP A 269 -2.85 34.40 36.57
N GLU A 270 -2.83 33.29 37.32
CA GLU A 270 -3.75 33.09 38.46
C GLU A 270 -3.50 34.06 39.63
N CYS A 271 -2.25 34.46 39.89
CA CYS A 271 -1.94 35.48 40.91
C CYS A 271 -2.34 36.90 40.47
N SER A 272 -2.45 37.17 39.17
CA SER A 272 -2.87 38.47 38.64
C SER A 272 -4.38 38.71 38.78
N VAL A 273 -5.20 37.66 38.77
CA VAL A 273 -6.67 37.78 38.83
C VAL A 273 -7.19 37.84 40.28
N ALA A 274 -6.37 37.48 41.27
CA ALA A 274 -6.73 37.54 42.69
C ALA A 274 -6.46 38.90 43.36
N SER A 275 -6.01 39.92 42.61
CA SER A 275 -5.61 41.25 43.14
C SER A 275 -6.42 42.44 42.60
N GLU A 276 -7.57 42.21 41.95
CA GLU A 276 -8.53 43.26 41.56
C GLU A 276 -9.84 43.18 42.38
#